data_AF-A0A4Q3HPS4-F1
#
_entry.id   AF-A0A4Q3HPS4-F1
#
_cell.length_a   1.000
_cell.length_b   1.000
_cell.length_c   1.000
_cell.angle_alpha   90.00
_cell.angle_beta   90.00
_cell.angle_gamma   90.00
#
_symmetry.space_group_name_H-M   'P 1'
#
loop_
_entity.id
_entity.type
_entity.pdbx_description
1 polymer ?
#
loop_
_entity_poly.entity_id
_entity_poly.type
_entity_poly.pdbx_seq_one_letter_code
_entity_poly.pdbx_strand_id
1 'polypeptide(L)'
;DHILASVIDSLKARQDVIAPAMIYMSDHGESLGEHGLYLHGAPYVVAPSQQTHVPFVLWQGSELKTTTDPQCLSSRAAAPASHDNLFHTVLGMMSVRTSSYKPDLDVMASCRRVRDSSGVASARADF
;
A
#
# COMPACT_ATOMS: atom_id res chain seq x y z
N ASP A 1 -4.99 -14.39 -7.37
CA ASP A 1 -5.02 -14.90 -5.98
C ASP A 1 -3.81 -15.76 -5.66
N HIS A 2 -3.70 -16.98 -6.23
CA HIS A 2 -2.60 -17.92 -5.97
C HIS A 2 -1.19 -17.30 -5.95
N ILE A 3 -0.85 -16.48 -6.95
CA ILE A 3 0.48 -15.83 -7.02
C ILE A 3 0.74 -14.91 -5.81
N LEU A 4 -0.25 -14.11 -5.41
CA LEU A 4 -0.12 -13.21 -4.25
C LEU A 4 0.05 -14.03 -2.96
N ALA A 5 -0.72 -15.11 -2.82
CA ALA A 5 -0.58 -16.02 -1.68
C ALA A 5 0.83 -16.65 -1.64
N SER A 6 1.35 -17.14 -2.76
CA SER A 6 2.70 -17.71 -2.84
C SER A 6 3.81 -16.70 -2.52
N VAL A 7 3.65 -15.44 -2.94
CA VAL A 7 4.58 -14.36 -2.56
C VAL A 7 4.51 -14.10 -1.06
N ILE A 8 3.30 -14.00 -0.49
CA ILE A 8 3.10 -13.83 0.95
C ILE A 8 3.76 -14.97 1.73
N ASP A 9 3.60 -16.22 1.30
CA ASP A 9 4.18 -17.38 2.00
C ASP A 9 5.72 -17.37 1.91
N SER A 10 6.27 -16.96 0.77
CA SER A 10 7.72 -16.76 0.60
C SER A 10 8.26 -15.66 1.52
N LEU A 11 7.51 -14.57 1.71
CA LEU A 11 7.85 -13.49 2.62
C LEU A 11 7.74 -13.89 4.09
N LYS A 12 6.66 -14.60 4.47
CA LYS A 12 6.46 -15.14 5.83
C LYS A 12 7.60 -16.06 6.25
N ALA A 13 8.11 -16.90 5.36
CA ALA A 13 9.22 -17.82 5.64
C ALA A 13 10.52 -17.10 6.03
N ARG A 14 10.61 -15.78 5.81
CA ARG A 14 11.80 -14.95 6.09
C ARG A 14 11.54 -13.87 7.15
N GLN A 15 10.35 -13.84 7.75
CA GLN A 15 9.94 -12.75 8.66
C GLN A 15 10.75 -12.69 9.97
N ASP A 16 11.53 -13.73 10.28
CA ASP A 16 12.43 -13.75 11.45
C ASP A 16 13.77 -13.04 11.17
N VAL A 17 14.10 -12.75 9.90
CA VAL A 17 15.37 -12.13 9.49
C VAL A 17 15.20 -10.81 8.74
N ILE A 18 14.00 -10.52 8.25
CA ILE A 18 13.64 -9.25 7.60
C ILE A 18 12.25 -8.79 8.09
N ALA A 19 11.91 -7.52 7.85
CA ALA A 19 10.59 -6.96 8.10
C ALA A 19 9.78 -6.85 6.79
N PRO A 20 9.17 -7.95 6.29
CA PRO A 20 8.59 -7.96 4.95
C PRO A 20 7.22 -7.27 4.91
N ALA A 21 6.91 -6.68 3.77
CA ALA A 21 5.56 -6.33 3.35
C ALA A 21 5.40 -6.59 1.86
N MET A 22 4.14 -6.70 1.42
CA MET A 22 3.78 -6.79 0.02
C MET A 22 2.71 -5.73 -0.27
N ILE A 23 2.92 -4.96 -1.34
CA ILE A 23 1.89 -4.16 -1.98
C ILE A 23 1.61 -4.77 -3.35
N TYR A 24 0.34 -4.98 -3.66
CA TYR A 24 -0.13 -5.28 -5.00
C TYR A 24 -1.18 -4.24 -5.42
N MET A 25 -1.02 -3.69 -6.61
CA MET A 25 -1.95 -2.72 -7.19
C MET A 25 -1.99 -2.96 -8.70
N SER A 26 -3.17 -3.16 -9.27
CA SER A 26 -3.31 -3.25 -10.73
C SER A 26 -3.04 -1.88 -11.35
N ASP A 27 -2.50 -1.88 -12.56
CA ASP A 27 -2.31 -0.68 -13.38
C ASP A 27 -3.65 -0.12 -13.89
N HIS A 28 -4.52 -1.01 -14.35
CA HIS A 28 -5.91 -0.70 -14.70
C HIS A 28 -6.79 -1.96 -14.55
N GLY A 29 -8.09 -1.79 -14.80
CA GLY A 29 -9.04 -2.90 -14.90
C GLY A 29 -9.29 -3.32 -16.34
N GLU A 30 -10.36 -4.07 -16.60
CA GLU A 30 -10.66 -4.68 -17.90
C GLU A 30 -12.18 -4.76 -18.13
N SER A 31 -12.65 -4.37 -19.31
CA SER A 31 -14.03 -4.65 -19.76
C SER A 31 -14.11 -6.03 -20.40
N LEU A 32 -15.16 -6.78 -20.08
CA LEU A 32 -15.35 -8.17 -20.48
C LEU A 32 -16.60 -8.38 -21.36
N GLY A 33 -17.11 -7.30 -21.95
CA GLY A 33 -18.27 -7.30 -22.85
C GLY A 33 -19.45 -6.48 -22.35
N GLU A 34 -19.31 -5.77 -21.22
CA GLU A 34 -20.36 -4.90 -20.71
C GLU A 34 -20.71 -3.83 -21.75
N HIS A 35 -22.00 -3.77 -22.13
CA HIS A 35 -22.48 -2.86 -23.17
C HIS A 35 -21.73 -2.98 -24.52
N GLY A 36 -21.18 -4.16 -24.82
CA GLY A 36 -20.40 -4.41 -26.03
C GLY A 36 -18.96 -3.88 -25.99
N LEU A 37 -18.50 -3.35 -24.86
CA LEU A 37 -17.12 -2.90 -24.67
C LEU A 37 -16.26 -4.06 -24.16
N TYR A 38 -15.11 -4.25 -24.79
CA TYR A 38 -14.11 -5.25 -24.43
C TYR A 38 -12.76 -4.56 -24.21
N LEU A 39 -11.85 -5.28 -23.55
CA LEU A 39 -10.48 -4.85 -23.30
C LEU A 39 -10.42 -3.61 -22.38
N HIS A 40 -9.35 -2.84 -22.51
CA HIS A 40 -9.07 -1.61 -21.80
C HIS A 40 -8.69 -0.49 -22.76
N GLY A 41 -8.46 0.72 -22.22
CA GLY A 41 -8.00 1.88 -22.99
C GLY A 41 -9.10 2.83 -23.43
N ALA A 42 -10.30 2.73 -22.84
CA ALA A 42 -11.30 3.78 -22.98
C ALA A 42 -10.74 5.11 -22.41
N PRO A 43 -11.00 6.27 -23.04
CA PRO A 43 -10.56 7.55 -22.49
C PRO A 43 -11.09 7.73 -21.05
N TYR A 44 -10.21 8.08 -20.11
CA TYR A 44 -10.53 8.06 -18.66
C TYR A 44 -11.83 8.77 -18.28
N VAL A 45 -12.14 9.90 -18.93
CA VAL A 45 -13.35 10.70 -18.70
C VAL A 45 -14.67 9.97 -19.02
N VAL A 46 -14.62 8.89 -19.79
CA VAL A 46 -15.77 8.06 -20.18
C VAL A 46 -15.52 6.56 -19.90
N ALA A 47 -14.38 6.20 -19.32
CA ALA A 47 -14.05 4.82 -19.02
C ALA A 47 -14.99 4.27 -17.95
N PRO A 48 -15.51 3.04 -18.11
CA PRO A 48 -16.37 2.45 -17.11
C PRO A 48 -15.59 2.08 -15.84
N SER A 49 -16.31 1.80 -14.75
CA SER A 49 -15.69 1.38 -13.49
C SER A 49 -14.85 0.11 -13.65
N GLN A 50 -15.24 -0.79 -14.55
CA GLN A 50 -14.48 -2.00 -14.87
C GLN A 50 -13.03 -1.72 -15.30
N GLN A 51 -12.75 -0.58 -15.94
CA GLN A 51 -11.39 -0.22 -16.37
C GLN A 51 -10.63 0.67 -15.37
N THR A 52 -11.33 1.30 -14.42
CA THR A 52 -10.73 2.31 -13.52
C THR A 52 -10.71 1.90 -12.04
N HIS A 53 -11.60 1.00 -11.62
CA HIS A 53 -11.65 0.48 -10.27
C HIS A 53 -10.79 -0.78 -10.14
N VAL A 54 -9.63 -0.64 -9.49
CA VAL A 54 -8.60 -1.68 -9.43
C VAL A 54 -8.37 -2.21 -8.00
N PRO A 55 -7.89 -3.45 -7.85
CA PRO A 55 -7.48 -3.95 -6.54
C PRO A 55 -6.23 -3.21 -6.04
N PHE A 56 -6.23 -2.85 -4.76
CA PHE A 56 -5.07 -2.40 -4.00
C PHE A 56 -4.99 -3.22 -2.70
N VAL A 57 -4.00 -4.10 -2.62
CA VAL A 57 -3.79 -5.03 -1.50
C VAL A 57 -2.49 -4.70 -0.79
N LEU A 58 -2.56 -4.59 0.53
CA LEU A 58 -1.40 -4.47 1.42
C LEU A 58 -1.36 -5.67 2.35
N TRP A 59 -0.21 -6.33 2.43
CA TRP A 59 0.10 -7.33 3.44
C TRP A 59 1.36 -6.93 4.21
N GLN A 60 1.34 -7.12 5.54
CA GLN A 60 2.45 -6.81 6.43
C GLN A 60 2.90 -8.07 7.17
N GLY A 61 4.20 -8.26 7.32
CA GLY A 61 4.80 -9.23 8.24
C GLY A 61 4.57 -8.87 9.71
N SER A 62 4.96 -9.78 10.61
CA SER A 62 4.76 -9.64 12.06
C SER A 62 5.28 -8.31 12.62
N GLU A 63 6.52 -7.93 12.30
CA GLU A 63 7.14 -6.70 12.80
C GLU A 63 6.37 -5.45 12.36
N LEU A 64 6.07 -5.31 11.07
CA LEU A 64 5.39 -4.12 10.54
C LEU A 64 3.97 -3.97 11.12
N LYS A 65 3.26 -5.08 11.39
CA LYS A 65 1.95 -5.04 12.07
C LYS A 65 2.02 -4.43 13.47
N THR A 66 3.16 -4.50 14.15
CA THR A 66 3.32 -3.87 15.48
C THR A 66 3.38 -2.34 15.40
N THR A 67 3.62 -1.78 14.23
CA THR A 67 3.72 -0.32 14.03
C THR A 67 2.43 0.34 13.53
N THR A 68 1.38 -0.44 13.26
CA THR A 68 0.12 0.03 12.71
C THR A 68 -1.10 -0.51 13.43
N ASP A 69 -2.12 0.33 13.61
CA ASP A 69 -3.43 -0.06 14.14
C ASP A 69 -4.22 -0.89 13.11
N PRO A 70 -4.50 -2.18 13.39
CA PRO A 70 -5.21 -3.05 12.45
C PRO A 70 -6.69 -2.69 12.28
N GLN A 71 -7.36 -2.16 13.32
CA GLN A 71 -8.73 -1.69 13.20
C GLN A 71 -8.78 -0.44 12.30
N CYS A 72 -7.87 0.51 12.51
CA CYS A 72 -7.75 1.68 11.65
C CYS A 72 -7.50 1.29 10.19
N LEU A 73 -6.54 0.38 9.93
CA LEU A 73 -6.23 -0.07 8.57
C LEU A 73 -7.43 -0.75 7.90
N SER A 74 -8.19 -1.56 8.64
CA SER A 74 -9.41 -2.19 8.13
C SER A 74 -10.45 -1.15 7.71
N SER A 75 -10.70 -0.13 8.53
CA SER A 75 -11.60 0.98 8.18
C SER A 75 -11.07 1.79 7.01
N ARG A 76 -9.76 2.06 6.96
CA ARG A 76 -9.11 2.81 5.87
C ARG A 76 -9.18 2.07 4.54
N ALA A 77 -9.16 0.75 4.53
CA ALA A 77 -9.24 -0.06 3.32
C ALA A 77 -10.58 0.10 2.58
N ALA A 78 -11.65 0.50 3.28
CA ALA A 78 -12.95 0.81 2.68
C ALA A 78 -13.05 2.24 2.12
N ALA A 79 -12.09 3.11 2.42
CA ALA A 79 -12.09 4.49 1.94
C ALA A 79 -11.42 4.61 0.55
N PRO A 80 -11.82 5.58 -0.29
CA PRO A 80 -11.22 5.77 -1.61
C PRO A 80 -9.69 5.88 -1.58
N ALA A 81 -9.07 5.33 -2.61
CA ALA A 81 -7.64 5.44 -2.89
C ALA A 81 -7.42 5.34 -4.41
N SER A 82 -6.32 5.92 -4.88
CA SER A 82 -5.89 5.87 -6.28
C SER A 82 -4.39 5.56 -6.33
N HIS A 83 -3.84 5.50 -7.55
CA HIS A 83 -2.39 5.44 -7.76
C HIS A 83 -1.64 6.64 -7.16
N ASP A 84 -2.31 7.78 -6.95
CA ASP A 84 -1.71 8.96 -6.32
C ASP A 84 -1.20 8.64 -4.90
N ASN A 85 -1.79 7.64 -4.25
CA ASN A 85 -1.41 7.22 -2.91
C ASN A 85 -0.17 6.31 -2.88
N LEU A 86 0.16 5.62 -3.97
CA LEU A 86 1.16 4.57 -3.98
C LEU A 86 2.55 5.10 -3.61
N PHE A 87 2.96 6.20 -4.26
CA PHE A 87 4.25 6.83 -4.04
C PHE A 87 4.46 7.20 -2.56
N HIS A 88 3.49 7.88 -1.97
CA HIS A 88 3.60 8.35 -0.58
C HIS A 88 3.51 7.20 0.42
N THR A 89 2.67 6.20 0.15
CA THR A 89 2.56 4.99 0.99
C THR A 89 3.90 4.24 1.06
N VAL A 90 4.57 4.04 -0.08
CA VAL A 90 5.89 3.38 -0.11
C VAL A 90 6.94 4.17 0.67
N LEU A 91 7.01 5.50 0.48
CA LEU A 91 7.93 6.35 1.25
C LEU A 91 7.67 6.26 2.76
N GLY A 92 6.39 6.27 3.17
CA GLY A 92 5.99 6.15 4.57
C GLY A 92 6.36 4.80 5.18
N MET A 93 6.14 3.71 4.45
CA MET A 93 6.51 2.35 4.87
C MET A 93 8.03 2.19 5.04
N MET A 94 8.82 2.84 4.19
CA MET A 94 10.28 2.82 4.24
C MET A 94 10.89 3.88 5.17
N SER A 95 10.06 4.68 5.86
CA SER A 95 10.51 5.77 6.74
C SER A 95 11.42 6.80 6.03
N VAL A 96 11.22 7.02 4.73
CA VAL A 96 12.02 7.97 3.94
C VAL A 96 11.66 9.41 4.31
N ARG A 97 12.68 10.23 4.62
CA ARG A 97 12.52 11.67 4.87
C ARG A 97 12.83 12.45 3.61
N THR A 98 11.83 13.09 3.02
CA THR A 98 11.98 13.91 1.81
C THR A 98 10.86 14.95 1.74
N SER A 99 11.14 16.10 1.11
CA SER A 99 10.14 17.16 0.87
C SER A 99 9.04 16.72 -0.11
N SER A 100 9.28 15.68 -0.91
CA SER A 100 8.29 15.11 -1.81
C SER A 100 7.23 14.27 -1.08
N TYR A 101 7.42 13.93 0.20
CA TYR A 101 6.45 13.13 0.95
C TYR A 101 5.27 13.98 1.44
N LYS A 102 4.05 13.57 1.12
CA LYS A 102 2.79 14.18 1.56
C LYS A 102 2.02 13.18 2.43
N PRO A 103 1.95 13.38 3.75
CA PRO A 103 1.28 12.45 4.67
C PRO A 103 -0.19 12.17 4.31
N ASP A 104 -0.91 13.16 3.79
CA ASP A 104 -2.33 13.02 3.42
C ASP A 104 -2.57 12.05 2.25
N LEU A 105 -1.54 11.76 1.46
CA LEU A 105 -1.59 10.80 0.36
C LEU A 105 -1.05 9.41 0.75
N ASP A 106 -0.51 9.24 1.95
CA ASP A 106 -0.08 7.95 2.46
C ASP A 106 -1.25 7.27 3.17
N VAL A 107 -1.72 6.15 2.61
CA VAL A 107 -2.91 5.45 3.12
C VAL A 107 -2.70 4.89 4.52
N MET A 108 -1.46 4.74 4.98
CA MET A 108 -1.15 4.20 6.31
C MET A 108 -0.87 5.29 7.34
N ALA A 109 -0.76 6.56 6.91
CA ALA A 109 -0.23 7.62 7.77
C ALA A 109 -1.02 7.81 9.07
N SER A 110 -2.35 7.88 8.97
CA SER A 110 -3.23 8.03 10.13
C SER A 110 -3.33 6.78 11.00
N CYS A 111 -2.94 5.62 10.47
CA CYS A 111 -3.02 4.34 11.18
C CYS A 111 -1.68 3.90 11.78
N ARG A 112 -0.60 4.67 11.61
CA ARG A 112 0.67 4.40 12.30
C ARG A 112 0.52 4.71 13.78
N ARG A 113 0.98 3.79 14.61
CA ARG A 113 1.13 4.05 16.04
C ARG A 113 2.26 5.07 16.21
N VAL A 114 2.01 6.12 16.98
CA VAL A 114 3.08 7.03 17.41
C VAL A 114 4.04 6.19 18.25
N ARG A 115 5.28 6.03 17.78
CA ARG A 115 6.35 5.55 18.65
C ARG A 115 6.60 6.65 19.66
N ASP A 116 6.32 6.40 20.93
CA ASP A 116 6.68 7.31 22.00
C ASP A 116 8.19 7.58 21.90
N SER A 117 8.56 8.84 21.71
CA SER A 117 9.93 9.28 21.41
C SER A 117 10.84 9.31 22.64
N SER A 118 10.48 8.61 23.70
CA SER A 118 11.13 8.63 25.00
C SER A 118 12.40 7.76 25.10
N GLY A 119 12.93 7.20 24.00
CA GLY A 119 14.09 6.29 24.07
C GLY A 119 15.02 6.14 22.86
N VAL A 120 14.89 6.90 21.77
CA VAL A 120 15.82 6.75 20.63
C VAL A 120 16.92 7.80 20.69
N ALA A 121 18.07 7.40 21.23
CA ALA A 121 19.31 8.14 21.07
C ALA A 121 19.60 8.32 19.57
N SER A 122 19.79 9.58 19.17
CA SER A 122 20.16 9.99 17.82
C SER A 122 21.51 9.37 17.42
N ALA A 123 21.49 8.25 16.70
CA ALA A 123 22.63 7.86 15.88
C ALA A 123 22.71 8.81 14.69
N ARG A 124 23.61 9.79 14.77
CA ARG A 124 24.04 10.57 13.61
C ARG A 124 24.79 9.61 12.68
N ALA A 125 24.28 9.44 11.46
CA ALA A 125 25.08 8.93 10.36
C ALA A 125 25.72 10.14 9.69
N ASP A 126 26.99 10.38 10.01
CA ASP A 126 27.84 11.26 9.21
C ASP A 126 28.17 10.54 7.90
N PHE A 127 27.74 11.13 6.78
CA PHE A 127 28.30 10.92 5.45
C PHE A 127 28.67 12.30 4.89
#